data_AF-A0A9Q0P1U1-F1
#
_entry.id   AF-A0A9Q0P1U1-F1
#
_cell.length_a   1.000
_cell.length_b   1.000
_cell.length_c   1.000
_cell.angle_alpha   90.00
_cell.angle_beta   90.00
_cell.angle_gamma   90.00
#
_symmetry.space_group_name_H-M   'P 1'
#
loop_
_entity.id
_entity.type
_entity.pdbx_description
1 polymer ?
#
loop_
_entity_poly.entity_id
_entity_poly.type
_entity_poly.pdbx_seq_one_letter_code
_entity_poly.pdbx_strand_id
1 'polypeptide(L)'
;MSALRSYGPAVGKGCTPGGSWATRFISFLVMGGLLLTDLLDWDATIFVYYTEWTFLLALVYFALGTVISAYGCWLSSKNPAASENAKNSVPMKRDVEDIGTAATSITYMEDESTSAVSLQSHSAEEAILERAGFWGYLMQIIYQTCAGAIVLTDIVFWCLIVPFLSNTHLGLNALMGCIHSFNAVFIVLDTLLNNLPFPWFRIAYFVQWSCIYAIFQWIIHACGFTWWPYSFLELDTPWAPLWYFLVAVIHIPCYGIYALIFKAKNTIFPRLFPRAFVRSF
;
A
#
# COMPACT_ATOMS: atom_id res chain seq x y z
N MET A 1 -0.47 -11.73 -16.38
CA MET A 1 -0.29 -10.33 -16.90
C MET A 1 -1.25 -9.28 -16.30
N SER A 2 -2.40 -9.65 -15.69
CA SER A 2 -3.32 -8.68 -15.05
C SER A 2 -2.78 -8.08 -13.75
N ALA A 3 -1.94 -8.80 -13.01
CA ALA A 3 -1.34 -8.32 -11.76
C ALA A 3 -0.49 -7.06 -11.99
N LEU A 4 0.46 -7.06 -12.95
CA LEU A 4 1.29 -5.88 -13.27
C LEU A 4 0.49 -4.67 -13.74
N ARG A 5 -0.71 -4.86 -14.31
CA ARG A 5 -1.60 -3.76 -14.74
C ARG A 5 -2.27 -3.06 -13.55
N SER A 6 -2.37 -3.74 -12.40
CA SER A 6 -2.89 -3.17 -11.15
C SER A 6 -1.81 -2.43 -10.34
N TYR A 7 -0.53 -2.77 -10.55
CA TYR A 7 0.62 -2.16 -9.87
C TYR A 7 1.38 -1.14 -10.72
N GLY A 8 1.17 -1.18 -12.03
CA GLY A 8 1.52 -0.10 -12.92
C GLY A 8 0.55 1.09 -12.79
N PRO A 9 1.01 2.30 -13.15
CA PRO A 9 0.17 3.50 -13.28
C PRO A 9 -1.11 3.15 -14.01
N ALA A 10 -2.23 3.65 -13.51
CA ALA A 10 -3.52 3.49 -14.17
C ALA A 10 -3.39 3.92 -15.63
N VAL A 11 -3.34 2.97 -16.56
CA VAL A 11 -3.60 3.24 -17.98
C VAL A 11 -5.11 3.40 -18.14
N GLY A 12 -5.66 4.34 -17.40
CA GLY A 12 -6.70 5.20 -17.90
C GLY A 12 -6.07 6.12 -18.95
N LYS A 13 -6.79 6.44 -20.03
CA LYS A 13 -6.27 7.17 -21.20
C LYS A 13 -5.71 8.59 -20.90
N GLY A 14 -5.49 8.97 -19.64
CA GLY A 14 -4.99 10.28 -19.21
C GLY A 14 -3.87 10.31 -18.16
N CYS A 15 -3.42 9.17 -17.59
CA CYS A 15 -2.25 9.17 -16.69
C CYS A 15 -1.09 8.42 -17.35
N THR A 16 -0.07 9.16 -17.78
CA THR A 16 1.15 8.58 -18.35
C THR A 16 1.89 7.77 -17.28
N PRO A 17 2.49 6.63 -17.65
CA PRO A 17 3.19 5.80 -16.69
C PRO A 17 4.27 6.50 -15.85
N GLY A 18 4.86 7.58 -16.39
CA GLY A 18 5.82 8.41 -15.67
C GLY A 18 5.23 9.25 -14.52
N GLY A 19 3.94 9.60 -14.57
CA GLY A 19 3.31 10.49 -13.58
C GLY A 19 3.18 9.87 -12.19
N SER A 20 2.69 8.62 -12.11
CA SER A 20 2.61 7.90 -10.82
C SER A 20 3.99 7.51 -10.29
N TRP A 21 4.99 7.31 -11.15
CA TRP A 21 6.37 7.08 -10.70
C TRP A 21 6.97 8.34 -10.06
N ALA A 22 6.88 9.48 -10.75
CA ALA A 22 7.47 10.73 -10.29
C ALA A 22 6.87 11.18 -8.95
N THR A 23 5.55 11.06 -8.81
CA THR A 23 4.85 11.39 -7.55
C THR A 23 5.32 10.51 -6.40
N ARG A 24 5.38 9.18 -6.58
CA ARG A 24 5.91 8.25 -5.56
C ARG A 24 7.35 8.54 -5.17
N PHE A 25 8.20 8.86 -6.16
CA PHE A 25 9.60 9.19 -5.91
C PHE A 25 9.75 10.50 -5.12
N ILE A 26 9.00 11.54 -5.50
CA ILE A 26 9.00 12.81 -4.78
C ILE A 26 8.49 12.61 -3.35
N SER A 27 7.39 11.87 -3.16
CA SER A 27 6.89 11.52 -1.83
C SER A 27 7.94 10.79 -1.00
N PHE A 28 8.64 9.81 -1.58
CA PHE A 28 9.75 9.12 -0.92
C PHE A 28 10.86 10.07 -0.47
N LEU A 29 11.29 11.00 -1.34
CA LEU A 29 12.35 11.96 -1.00
C LEU A 29 11.92 12.93 0.10
N VAL A 30 10.72 13.50 0.01
CA VAL A 30 10.20 14.44 1.00
C VAL A 30 10.03 13.74 2.34
N MET A 31 9.41 12.57 2.37
CA MET A 31 9.22 11.82 3.60
C MET A 31 10.55 11.36 4.19
N GLY A 32 11.47 10.87 3.36
CA GLY A 32 12.81 10.47 3.82
C GLY A 32 13.57 11.64 4.44
N GLY A 33 13.44 12.84 3.86
CA GLY A 33 13.98 14.07 4.42
C GLY A 33 13.40 14.41 5.79
N LEU A 34 12.07 14.35 5.94
CA LEU A 34 11.40 14.61 7.23
C LEU A 34 11.80 13.61 8.32
N LEU A 35 11.83 12.31 8.01
CA LEU A 35 12.28 11.28 8.95
C LEU A 35 13.76 11.47 9.34
N LEU A 36 14.60 11.87 8.37
CA LEU A 36 16.00 12.15 8.66
C LEU A 36 16.14 13.36 9.59
N THR A 37 15.35 14.42 9.40
CA THR A 37 15.34 15.56 10.32
C THR A 37 14.93 15.12 11.73
N ASP A 38 13.86 14.34 11.86
CA ASP A 38 13.42 13.83 13.17
C ASP A 38 14.49 12.95 13.84
N LEU A 39 15.19 12.10 13.07
CA LEU A 39 16.29 11.29 13.58
C LEU A 39 17.51 12.11 14.01
N LEU A 40 17.78 13.24 13.35
CA LEU A 40 18.89 14.11 13.73
C LEU A 40 18.57 14.93 14.98
N ASP A 41 17.30 15.26 15.20
CA ASP A 41 16.86 16.06 16.34
C ASP A 41 16.64 15.21 17.61
N TRP A 42 16.14 13.97 17.45
CA TRP A 42 15.68 13.13 18.58
C TRP A 42 16.32 11.74 18.65
N ASP A 43 17.30 11.46 17.79
CA ASP A 43 17.96 10.15 17.65
C ASP A 43 16.96 9.00 17.36
N ALA A 44 17.45 7.76 17.40
CA ALA A 44 16.62 6.57 17.23
C ALA A 44 15.54 6.38 18.32
N THR A 45 15.56 7.20 19.38
CA THR A 45 14.60 7.10 20.49
C THR A 45 13.17 7.46 20.07
N ILE A 46 13.02 8.23 18.99
CA ILE A 46 11.70 8.63 18.45
C ILE A 46 10.88 7.43 17.96
N PHE A 47 11.54 6.32 17.57
CA PHE A 47 10.87 5.07 17.17
C PHE A 47 10.15 4.34 18.31
N VAL A 48 10.15 4.88 19.53
CA VAL A 48 9.23 4.44 20.59
C VAL A 48 7.78 4.84 20.27
N TYR A 49 7.54 5.87 19.45
CA TYR A 49 6.18 6.31 19.11
C TYR A 49 5.60 5.58 17.90
N TYR A 50 4.29 5.30 17.94
CA TYR A 50 3.56 4.63 16.87
C TYR A 50 3.46 5.47 15.58
N THR A 51 3.48 6.80 15.72
CA THR A 51 3.51 7.73 14.58
C THR A 51 4.74 7.48 13.71
N GLU A 52 5.92 7.28 14.30
CA GLU A 52 7.16 7.02 13.57
C GLU A 52 7.15 5.66 12.85
N TRP A 53 6.58 4.64 13.48
CA TRP A 53 6.37 3.34 12.83
C TRP A 53 5.49 3.49 11.60
N THR A 54 4.40 4.25 11.72
CA THR A 54 3.46 4.52 10.63
C THR A 54 4.12 5.33 9.51
N PHE A 55 4.90 6.34 9.86
CA PHE A 55 5.65 7.16 8.91
C PHE A 55 6.70 6.35 8.15
N LEU A 56 7.47 5.52 8.86
CA LEU A 56 8.44 4.61 8.25
C LEU A 56 7.76 3.59 7.32
N LEU A 57 6.62 3.03 7.73
CA LEU A 57 5.87 2.09 6.88
C LEU A 57 5.41 2.77 5.57
N ALA A 58 4.93 4.01 5.66
CA ALA A 58 4.57 4.80 4.50
C ALA A 58 5.78 5.16 3.63
N LEU A 59 6.94 5.47 4.22
CA LEU A 59 8.19 5.66 3.50
C LEU A 59 8.59 4.41 2.72
N VAL A 60 8.51 3.23 3.35
CA VAL A 60 8.78 1.93 2.71
C VAL A 60 7.80 1.68 1.56
N TYR A 61 6.52 2.02 1.73
CA TYR A 61 5.52 1.93 0.67
C TYR A 61 5.93 2.75 -0.56
N PHE A 62 6.30 4.02 -0.37
CA PHE A 62 6.70 4.88 -1.49
C PHE A 62 8.01 4.45 -2.12
N ALA A 63 8.96 3.93 -1.34
CA ALA A 63 10.20 3.35 -1.85
C ALA A 63 9.92 2.15 -2.78
N LEU A 64 9.16 1.16 -2.29
CA LEU A 64 8.79 -0.02 -3.06
C LEU A 64 7.96 0.36 -4.29
N GLY A 65 7.01 1.29 -4.13
CA GLY A 65 6.20 1.79 -5.23
C GLY A 65 6.99 2.51 -6.30
N THR A 66 8.04 3.23 -5.92
CA THR A 66 8.97 3.84 -6.87
C THR A 66 9.72 2.77 -7.67
N VAL A 67 10.30 1.78 -6.99
CA VAL A 67 11.07 0.70 -7.62
C VAL A 67 10.18 -0.11 -8.58
N ILE A 68 8.99 -0.49 -8.14
CA ILE A 68 8.05 -1.29 -8.95
C ILE A 68 7.53 -0.48 -10.15
N SER A 69 7.17 0.79 -9.95
CA SER A 69 6.77 1.68 -11.05
C SER A 69 7.89 1.88 -12.07
N ALA A 70 9.14 2.09 -11.61
CA ALA A 70 10.30 2.23 -12.49
C ALA A 70 10.57 0.96 -13.30
N TYR A 71 10.50 -0.21 -12.64
CA TYR A 71 10.63 -1.50 -13.30
C TYR A 71 9.53 -1.74 -14.34
N GLY A 72 8.28 -1.39 -14.02
CA GLY A 72 7.15 -1.47 -14.95
C GLY A 72 7.32 -0.56 -16.18
N CYS A 73 7.78 0.68 -15.97
CA CYS A 73 8.11 1.61 -17.06
C CYS A 73 9.26 1.08 -17.93
N TRP A 74 10.30 0.54 -17.32
CA TRP A 74 11.44 -0.04 -18.02
C TRP A 74 11.03 -1.24 -18.89
N LEU A 75 10.24 -2.17 -18.33
CA LEU A 75 9.73 -3.32 -19.06
C LEU A 75 8.83 -2.91 -20.24
N SER A 76 7.98 -1.90 -20.03
CA SER A 76 7.11 -1.38 -21.09
C SER A 76 7.88 -0.66 -22.21
N SER A 77 9.03 -0.06 -21.89
CA SER A 77 9.92 0.55 -22.88
C SER A 77 10.67 -0.50 -23.71
N LYS A 78 11.07 -1.61 -23.08
CA LYS A 78 11.84 -2.67 -23.72
C LYS A 78 11.01 -3.59 -24.63
N ASN A 79 9.72 -3.77 -24.33
CA ASN A 79 8.83 -4.68 -25.07
C ASN A 79 7.55 -3.96 -25.60
N PRO A 80 7.66 -3.12 -26.65
CA PRO A 80 6.52 -2.37 -27.18
C PRO A 80 5.42 -3.26 -27.82
N ALA A 81 5.77 -4.45 -28.35
CA ALA A 81 4.82 -5.34 -29.02
C ALA A 81 3.85 -6.08 -28.07
N ALA A 82 4.26 -6.34 -26.82
CA ALA A 82 3.39 -6.97 -25.80
C ALA A 82 2.29 -6.02 -25.29
N SER A 83 2.55 -4.70 -25.38
CA SER A 83 1.60 -3.64 -25.02
C SER A 83 0.44 -3.51 -26.01
N GLU A 84 0.65 -3.86 -27.29
CA GLU A 84 -0.36 -3.75 -28.35
C GLU A 84 -1.31 -4.96 -28.35
N ASN A 85 -0.79 -6.18 -28.19
CA ASN A 85 -1.60 -7.40 -28.07
C ASN A 85 -2.44 -7.45 -26.78
N ALA A 86 -2.00 -6.78 -25.70
CA ALA A 86 -2.74 -6.65 -24.44
C ALA A 86 -3.82 -5.54 -24.45
N LYS A 87 -3.91 -4.72 -25.49
CA LYS A 87 -5.02 -3.79 -25.71
C LYS A 87 -6.22 -4.46 -26.37
N ASN A 88 -6.00 -5.57 -27.08
CA ASN A 88 -7.02 -6.28 -27.84
C ASN A 88 -7.60 -7.52 -27.13
N SER A 89 -7.04 -7.95 -25.99
CA SER A 89 -7.63 -9.02 -25.18
C SER A 89 -8.74 -8.46 -24.29
N VAL A 90 -9.95 -8.44 -24.85
CA VAL A 90 -11.21 -8.42 -24.10
C VAL A 90 -11.15 -9.58 -23.08
N PRO A 91 -11.48 -9.36 -21.79
CA PRO A 91 -11.44 -10.42 -20.79
C PRO A 91 -12.52 -11.46 -21.15
N MET A 92 -12.10 -12.57 -21.73
CA MET A 92 -12.98 -13.71 -22.00
C MET A 92 -13.36 -14.32 -20.66
N LYS A 93 -14.62 -14.08 -20.29
CA LYS A 93 -15.33 -14.80 -19.22
C LYS A 93 -15.10 -16.29 -19.41
N ARG A 94 -14.55 -16.93 -18.38
CA ARG A 94 -14.40 -18.37 -18.28
C ARG A 94 -15.67 -18.90 -17.63
N ASP A 95 -16.74 -19.02 -18.42
CA ASP A 95 -17.91 -19.79 -18.02
C ASP A 95 -17.61 -21.25 -18.43
N VAL A 96 -17.52 -22.11 -17.43
CA VAL A 96 -17.39 -23.55 -17.54
C VAL A 96 -18.76 -24.12 -17.88
N GLU A 97 -18.89 -24.83 -19.01
CA GLU A 97 -19.78 -26.00 -19.20
C GLU A 97 -19.62 -26.63 -20.60
N ASP A 98 -18.91 -27.77 -20.60
CA ASP A 98 -19.21 -29.09 -21.21
C ASP A 98 -19.55 -29.31 -22.72
N ILE A 99 -19.09 -30.49 -23.17
CA ILE A 99 -19.48 -31.37 -24.30
C ILE A 99 -18.84 -31.14 -25.70
N GLY A 100 -17.90 -32.04 -26.04
CA GLY A 100 -18.11 -32.91 -27.21
C GLY A 100 -17.13 -32.86 -28.40
N THR A 101 -16.30 -33.92 -28.49
CA THR A 101 -16.06 -34.75 -29.69
C THR A 101 -14.94 -34.40 -30.70
N ALA A 102 -14.11 -35.44 -30.91
CA ALA A 102 -13.38 -35.83 -32.13
C ALA A 102 -12.11 -35.06 -32.59
N ALA A 103 -10.98 -35.68 -32.24
CA ALA A 103 -9.94 -36.19 -33.16
C ALA A 103 -9.61 -35.40 -34.44
N THR A 104 -8.37 -34.91 -34.53
CA THR A 104 -7.51 -35.09 -35.71
C THR A 104 -6.05 -35.00 -35.28
N SER A 105 -5.35 -36.13 -35.37
CA SER A 105 -3.90 -36.24 -35.27
C SER A 105 -3.25 -35.63 -36.53
N ILE A 106 -2.42 -34.61 -36.37
CA ILE A 106 -1.41 -34.26 -37.37
C ILE A 106 -0.05 -34.20 -36.68
N THR A 107 0.83 -35.06 -37.18
CA THR A 107 2.22 -35.28 -36.81
C THR A 107 3.01 -33.96 -36.71
N TYR A 108 3.52 -33.65 -35.52
CA TYR A 108 4.61 -32.70 -35.34
C TYR A 108 5.84 -33.49 -34.89
N MET A 109 6.82 -33.61 -35.78
CA MET A 109 8.21 -33.84 -35.36
C MET A 109 8.71 -32.50 -34.84
N GLU A 110 8.53 -32.28 -33.55
CA GLU A 110 9.00 -31.07 -32.86
C GLU A 110 10.48 -31.27 -32.52
N ASP A 111 11.30 -30.39 -33.08
CA ASP A 111 12.73 -30.28 -32.82
C ASP A 111 12.95 -30.08 -31.31
N GLU A 112 13.56 -31.07 -30.65
CA GLU A 112 13.83 -31.14 -29.20
C GLU A 112 14.52 -29.86 -28.68
N SER A 113 15.26 -29.15 -29.55
CA SER A 113 15.93 -27.89 -29.24
C SER A 113 15.00 -26.68 -29.14
N THR A 114 13.90 -26.66 -29.90
CA THR A 114 12.91 -25.57 -29.88
C THR A 114 11.92 -25.76 -28.74
N SER A 115 11.61 -27.01 -28.41
CA SER A 115 10.81 -27.41 -27.24
C SER A 115 11.51 -27.08 -25.91
N ALA A 116 12.83 -27.31 -25.81
CA ALA A 116 13.59 -26.96 -24.61
C ALA A 116 13.68 -25.43 -24.39
N VAL A 117 13.87 -24.65 -25.46
CA VAL A 117 13.89 -23.17 -25.40
C VAL A 117 12.49 -22.61 -25.11
N SER A 118 11.43 -23.21 -25.67
CA SER A 118 10.05 -22.79 -25.38
C SER A 118 9.63 -23.13 -23.95
N LEU A 119 9.97 -24.30 -23.43
CA LEU A 119 9.78 -24.68 -22.02
C LEU A 119 10.56 -23.77 -21.05
N GLN A 120 11.81 -23.44 -21.39
CA GLN A 120 12.63 -22.54 -20.57
C GLN A 120 12.09 -21.10 -20.60
N SER A 121 11.56 -20.64 -21.73
CA SER A 121 10.88 -19.35 -21.83
C SER A 121 9.56 -19.32 -21.08
N HIS A 122 8.79 -20.41 -21.10
CA HIS A 122 7.52 -20.54 -20.38
C HIS A 122 7.75 -20.59 -18.87
N SER A 123 8.76 -21.35 -18.40
CA SER A 123 9.18 -21.38 -17.00
C SER A 123 9.70 -20.02 -16.51
N ALA A 124 10.48 -19.30 -17.34
CA ALA A 124 10.94 -17.96 -17.02
C ALA A 124 9.80 -16.94 -16.98
N GLU A 125 8.82 -17.05 -17.87
CA GLU A 125 7.61 -16.21 -17.88
C GLU A 125 6.72 -16.47 -16.65
N GLU A 126 6.51 -17.74 -16.27
CA GLU A 126 5.79 -18.11 -15.06
C GLU A 126 6.45 -17.55 -13.80
N ALA A 127 7.78 -17.67 -13.67
CA ALA A 127 8.54 -17.08 -12.57
C ALA A 127 8.43 -15.55 -12.53
N ILE A 128 8.40 -14.88 -13.68
CA ILE A 128 8.18 -13.42 -13.76
C ILE A 128 6.76 -13.06 -13.32
N LEU A 129 5.75 -13.83 -13.74
CA LEU A 129 4.36 -13.61 -13.38
C LEU A 129 4.10 -13.85 -11.90
N GLU A 130 4.68 -14.89 -11.32
CA GLU A 130 4.61 -15.21 -9.89
C GLU A 130 5.27 -14.11 -9.07
N ARG A 131 6.49 -13.70 -9.44
CA ARG A 131 7.21 -12.60 -8.80
C ARG A 131 6.40 -11.31 -8.87
N ALA A 132 5.85 -10.99 -10.03
CA ALA A 132 4.98 -9.83 -10.19
C ALA A 132 3.71 -9.89 -9.34
N GLY A 133 3.11 -11.08 -9.20
CA GLY A 133 1.99 -11.33 -8.30
C GLY A 133 2.37 -11.06 -6.85
N PHE A 134 3.52 -11.59 -6.40
CA PHE A 134 4.05 -11.40 -5.06
C PHE A 134 4.28 -9.92 -4.72
N TRP A 135 5.05 -9.20 -5.55
CA TRP A 135 5.29 -7.75 -5.35
C TRP A 135 4.00 -6.95 -5.34
N GLY A 136 3.04 -7.42 -6.13
CA GLY A 136 1.71 -6.88 -6.11
C GLY A 136 1.04 -7.01 -4.74
N TYR A 137 0.85 -8.24 -4.28
CA TYR A 137 0.22 -8.49 -2.98
C TYR A 137 0.93 -7.74 -1.85
N LEU A 138 2.27 -7.73 -1.87
CA LEU A 138 3.08 -7.00 -0.90
C LEU A 138 2.75 -5.50 -0.90
N MET A 139 2.78 -4.84 -2.05
CA MET A 139 2.42 -3.43 -2.17
C MET A 139 1.02 -3.15 -1.68
N GLN A 140 0.09 -4.03 -2.02
CA GLN A 140 -1.31 -3.87 -1.67
C GLN A 140 -1.55 -4.08 -0.16
N ILE A 141 -0.79 -4.95 0.50
CA ILE A 141 -0.82 -5.13 1.96
C ILE A 141 -0.27 -3.89 2.64
N ILE A 142 0.94 -3.46 2.27
CA ILE A 142 1.59 -2.29 2.88
C ILE A 142 0.73 -1.05 2.69
N TYR A 143 0.23 -0.80 1.48
CA TYR A 143 -0.67 0.32 1.18
C TYR A 143 -1.87 0.39 2.14
N GLN A 144 -2.52 -0.75 2.40
CA GLN A 144 -3.72 -0.81 3.24
C GLN A 144 -3.42 -0.68 4.72
N THR A 145 -2.31 -1.28 5.17
CA THR A 145 -1.80 -1.08 6.52
C THR A 145 -1.46 0.38 6.75
N CYS A 146 -0.71 1.03 5.83
CA CYS A 146 -0.40 2.45 5.88
C CYS A 146 -1.66 3.31 5.90
N ALA A 147 -2.61 3.06 5.00
CA ALA A 147 -3.84 3.82 4.89
C ALA A 147 -4.64 3.83 6.21
N GLY A 148 -4.81 2.66 6.82
CA GLY A 148 -5.49 2.55 8.12
C GLY A 148 -4.71 3.24 9.24
N ALA A 149 -3.40 3.00 9.29
CA ALA A 149 -2.53 3.55 10.33
C ALA A 149 -2.42 5.08 10.26
N ILE A 150 -2.25 5.66 9.06
CA ILE A 150 -2.21 7.11 8.85
C ILE A 150 -3.52 7.76 9.29
N VAL A 151 -4.68 7.18 8.91
CA VAL A 151 -5.97 7.74 9.35
C VAL A 151 -6.11 7.68 10.87
N LEU A 152 -5.66 6.59 11.51
CA LEU A 152 -5.67 6.49 12.97
C LEU A 152 -4.78 7.56 13.61
N THR A 153 -3.51 7.65 13.20
CA THR A 153 -2.55 8.59 13.77
C THR A 153 -2.98 10.02 13.55
N ASP A 154 -3.55 10.35 12.39
CA ASP A 154 -3.93 11.71 12.04
C ASP A 154 -5.23 12.14 12.71
N ILE A 155 -6.21 11.24 12.86
CA ILE A 155 -7.40 11.54 13.67
C ILE A 155 -6.99 11.80 15.11
N VAL A 156 -6.13 10.96 15.69
CA VAL A 156 -5.64 11.17 17.05
C VAL A 156 -4.87 12.48 17.15
N PHE A 157 -3.98 12.77 16.22
CA PHE A 157 -3.20 14.00 16.23
C PHE A 157 -4.07 15.25 16.09
N TRP A 158 -4.86 15.36 15.01
CA TRP A 158 -5.62 16.56 14.68
C TRP A 158 -6.88 16.74 15.54
N CYS A 159 -7.54 15.65 15.95
CA CYS A 159 -8.81 15.73 16.67
C CYS A 159 -8.65 15.55 18.19
N LEU A 160 -7.56 14.96 18.68
CA LEU A 160 -7.32 14.80 20.12
C LEU A 160 -6.12 15.62 20.60
N ILE A 161 -4.94 15.43 20.00
CA ILE A 161 -3.70 16.04 20.51
C ILE A 161 -3.70 17.56 20.33
N VAL A 162 -3.91 18.05 19.10
CA VAL A 162 -3.91 19.49 18.80
C VAL A 162 -4.95 20.27 19.62
N PRO A 163 -6.24 19.89 19.68
CA PRO A 163 -7.24 20.69 20.39
C PRO A 163 -7.18 20.58 21.92
N PHE A 164 -6.80 19.41 22.47
CA PHE A 164 -6.92 19.17 23.92
C PHE A 164 -5.58 19.07 24.66
N LEU A 165 -4.51 18.69 23.98
CA LEU A 165 -3.19 18.41 24.58
C LEU A 165 -2.10 19.40 24.15
N SER A 166 -2.39 20.32 23.22
CA SER A 166 -1.42 21.33 22.77
C SER A 166 -1.01 22.34 23.84
N ASN A 167 -1.81 22.51 24.90
CA ASN A 167 -1.54 23.46 25.98
C ASN A 167 -0.73 22.86 27.14
N THR A 168 -0.50 21.55 27.15
CA THR A 168 0.13 20.83 28.26
C THR A 168 1.54 20.39 27.88
N HIS A 169 2.53 21.30 27.85
CA HIS A 169 3.98 21.00 27.76
C HIS A 169 4.49 20.09 26.62
N LEU A 170 3.62 19.56 25.76
CA LEU A 170 3.96 18.84 24.55
C LEU A 170 4.40 19.90 23.55
N GLY A 171 5.71 20.06 23.39
CA GLY A 171 6.31 20.93 22.38
C GLY A 171 5.96 20.45 20.98
N LEU A 172 4.70 20.66 20.57
CA LEU A 172 4.18 20.39 19.23
C LEU A 172 5.01 21.18 18.25
N ASN A 173 5.98 20.49 17.66
CA ASN A 173 6.87 21.05 16.67
C ASN A 173 6.11 21.13 15.34
N ALA A 174 6.39 22.18 14.55
CA ALA A 174 5.91 22.29 13.19
C ALA A 174 6.27 21.05 12.35
N LEU A 175 7.42 20.42 12.65
CA LEU A 175 7.86 19.17 12.03
C LEU A 175 6.86 18.02 12.23
N MET A 176 6.35 17.84 13.45
CA MET A 176 5.34 16.83 13.76
C MET A 176 4.03 17.09 12.99
N GLY A 177 3.60 18.35 12.91
CA GLY A 177 2.47 18.75 12.08
C GLY A 177 2.68 18.47 10.58
N CYS A 178 3.90 18.70 10.08
CA CYS A 178 4.29 18.38 8.72
C CYS A 178 4.24 16.87 8.45
N ILE A 179 4.79 16.04 9.35
CA ILE A 179 4.80 14.58 9.26
C ILE A 179 3.38 14.03 9.07
N HIS A 180 2.44 14.44 9.93
CA HIS A 180 1.04 14.06 9.81
C HIS A 180 0.41 14.57 8.51
N SER A 181 0.60 15.86 8.19
CA SER A 181 0.02 16.46 6.97
C SER A 181 0.50 15.79 5.68
N PHE A 182 1.82 15.60 5.53
CA PHE A 182 2.42 15.03 4.33
C PHE A 182 2.09 13.54 4.17
N ASN A 183 2.01 12.77 5.26
CA ASN A 183 1.54 11.37 5.22
C ASN A 183 0.15 11.27 4.59
N ALA A 184 -0.83 12.02 5.12
CA ALA A 184 -2.19 12.02 4.59
C ALA A 184 -2.23 12.49 3.13
N VAL A 185 -1.57 13.59 2.81
CA VAL A 185 -1.58 14.17 1.47
C VAL A 185 -1.00 13.19 0.45
N PHE A 186 0.17 12.60 0.73
CA PHE A 186 0.82 11.71 -0.22
C PHE A 186 0.08 10.40 -0.42
N ILE A 187 -0.45 9.77 0.63
CA ILE A 187 -1.17 8.51 0.48
C ILE A 187 -2.50 8.73 -0.27
N VAL A 188 -3.19 9.85 -0.02
CA VAL A 188 -4.41 10.22 -0.77
C VAL A 188 -4.05 10.53 -2.22
N LEU A 189 -3.01 11.32 -2.48
CA LEU A 189 -2.56 11.62 -3.84
C LEU A 189 -2.22 10.34 -4.62
N ASP A 190 -1.47 9.42 -4.02
CA ASP A 190 -1.16 8.14 -4.66
C ASP A 190 -2.43 7.32 -4.92
N THR A 191 -3.39 7.34 -4.00
CA THR A 191 -4.70 6.69 -4.17
C THR A 191 -5.46 7.24 -5.37
N LEU A 192 -5.42 8.56 -5.60
CA LEU A 192 -6.06 9.18 -6.76
C LEU A 192 -5.38 8.75 -8.07
N LEU A 193 -4.06 8.53 -8.04
CA LEU A 193 -3.24 8.22 -9.21
C LEU A 193 -3.08 6.71 -9.50
N ASN A 194 -3.31 5.86 -8.52
CA ASN A 194 -3.19 4.40 -8.63
C ASN A 194 -4.56 3.72 -8.76
N ASN A 195 -4.61 2.43 -9.12
CA ASN A 195 -5.85 1.63 -9.15
C ASN A 195 -5.75 0.40 -8.25
N LEU A 196 -5.01 0.49 -7.14
CA LEU A 196 -4.87 -0.60 -6.19
C LEU A 196 -6.23 -0.92 -5.55
N PRO A 197 -6.68 -2.20 -5.55
CA PRO A 197 -7.93 -2.55 -4.91
C PRO A 197 -7.83 -2.39 -3.38
N PHE A 198 -8.93 -2.00 -2.75
CA PHE A 198 -9.03 -1.81 -1.30
C PHE A 198 -10.12 -2.72 -0.69
N PRO A 199 -9.86 -4.04 -0.55
CA PRO A 199 -10.85 -4.97 -0.03
C PRO A 199 -10.90 -4.96 1.51
N TRP A 200 -12.11 -5.05 2.07
CA TRP A 200 -12.35 -4.92 3.51
C TRP A 200 -11.64 -5.93 4.42
N PHE A 201 -11.49 -7.19 3.99
CA PHE A 201 -10.92 -8.25 4.83
C PHE A 201 -9.47 -7.98 5.27
N ARG A 202 -8.79 -7.04 4.61
CA ARG A 202 -7.39 -6.71 4.86
C ARG A 202 -7.19 -5.72 6.01
N ILE A 203 -8.26 -5.27 6.65
CA ILE A 203 -8.20 -4.63 7.97
C ILE A 203 -7.38 -5.47 8.97
N ALA A 204 -7.34 -6.79 8.81
CA ALA A 204 -6.52 -7.69 9.61
C ALA A 204 -5.03 -7.29 9.63
N TYR A 205 -4.46 -6.83 8.51
CA TYR A 205 -3.05 -6.40 8.46
C TYR A 205 -2.81 -5.10 9.20
N PHE A 206 -3.78 -4.19 9.19
CA PHE A 206 -3.74 -2.96 9.97
C PHE A 206 -3.80 -3.27 11.48
N VAL A 207 -4.72 -4.15 11.90
CA VAL A 207 -4.78 -4.60 13.30
C VAL A 207 -3.50 -5.32 13.70
N GLN A 208 -2.98 -6.20 12.84
CA GLN A 208 -1.73 -6.92 13.08
C GLN A 208 -0.54 -5.97 13.27
N TRP A 209 -0.47 -4.88 12.50
CA TRP A 209 0.57 -3.86 12.63
C TRP A 209 0.54 -3.19 14.02
N SER A 210 -0.64 -2.82 14.50
CA SER A 210 -0.80 -2.28 15.86
C SER A 210 -0.47 -3.30 16.95
N CYS A 211 -0.80 -4.59 16.73
CA CYS A 211 -0.40 -5.66 17.65
C CYS A 211 1.12 -5.85 17.70
N ILE A 212 1.80 -5.79 16.55
CA ILE A 212 3.27 -5.86 16.49
C ILE A 212 3.89 -4.70 17.26
N TYR A 213 3.35 -3.49 17.09
CA TYR A 213 3.79 -2.32 17.86
C TYR A 213 3.58 -2.53 19.37
N ALA A 214 2.42 -3.01 19.80
CA ALA A 214 2.15 -3.29 21.21
C ALA A 214 3.15 -4.32 21.78
N ILE A 215 3.44 -5.39 21.05
CA ILE A 215 4.46 -6.38 21.44
C ILE A 215 5.83 -5.73 21.57
N PHE A 216 6.22 -4.90 20.60
CA PHE A 216 7.48 -4.15 20.67
C PHE A 216 7.56 -3.28 21.93
N GLN A 217 6.49 -2.56 22.28
CA GLN A 217 6.41 -1.75 23.50
C GLN A 217 6.61 -2.59 24.76
N TRP A 218 6.00 -3.76 24.80
CA TRP A 218 6.14 -4.67 25.94
C TRP A 218 7.55 -5.23 26.05
N ILE A 219 8.20 -5.54 24.92
CA ILE A 219 9.59 -6.01 24.89
C ILE A 219 10.53 -4.92 25.44
N ILE A 220 10.44 -3.67 24.95
CA ILE A 220 11.32 -2.61 25.43
C ILE A 220 11.09 -2.29 26.91
N HIS A 221 9.85 -2.36 27.38
CA HIS A 221 9.51 -2.17 28.79
C HIS A 221 10.14 -3.27 29.66
N ALA A 222 10.02 -4.53 29.22
CA ALA A 222 10.68 -5.66 29.88
C ALA A 222 12.22 -5.55 29.88
N CYS A 223 12.81 -4.88 28.89
CA CYS A 223 14.25 -4.59 28.81
C CYS A 223 14.70 -3.42 29.69
N GLY A 224 13.82 -2.79 30.47
CA GLY A 224 14.15 -1.75 31.44
C GLY A 224 13.72 -0.33 31.07
N PHE A 225 12.92 -0.16 30.02
CA PHE A 225 12.31 1.14 29.70
C PHE A 225 11.11 1.40 30.63
N THR A 226 11.27 2.30 31.60
CA THR A 226 10.36 2.38 32.76
C THR A 226 9.04 3.12 32.54
N TRP A 227 8.85 3.81 31.41
CA TRP A 227 7.67 4.61 31.13
C TRP A 227 6.95 4.15 29.86
N TRP A 228 5.64 4.38 29.79
CA TRP A 228 4.84 4.05 28.61
C TRP A 228 4.66 5.27 27.70
N PRO A 229 4.86 5.16 26.38
CA PRO A 229 4.63 6.28 25.46
C PRO A 229 3.16 6.69 25.38
N TYR A 230 2.26 5.76 25.71
CA TYR A 230 0.83 6.01 25.70
C TYR A 230 0.19 5.40 26.94
N SER A 231 -0.74 6.14 27.55
CA SER A 231 -1.47 5.72 28.75
C SER A 231 -2.30 4.44 28.53
N PHE A 232 -2.75 4.17 27.31
CA PHE A 232 -3.50 2.94 27.00
C PHE A 232 -2.65 1.66 27.06
N LEU A 233 -1.32 1.76 27.10
CA LEU A 233 -0.42 0.61 27.25
C LEU A 233 -0.25 0.19 28.71
N GLU A 234 -0.59 1.08 29.64
CA GLU A 234 -0.40 0.90 31.08
C GLU A 234 -1.37 -0.16 31.65
N LEU A 235 -0.81 -1.21 32.26
CA LEU A 235 -1.55 -2.37 32.74
C LEU A 235 -1.92 -2.31 34.23
N ASP A 236 -1.33 -1.37 34.97
CA ASP A 236 -1.57 -1.24 36.41
C ASP A 236 -2.93 -0.59 36.73
N THR A 237 -3.62 -0.09 35.70
CA THR A 237 -4.96 0.49 35.83
C THR A 237 -6.05 -0.57 35.62
N PRO A 238 -7.15 -0.53 36.41
CA PRO A 238 -8.27 -1.45 36.22
C PRO A 238 -9.00 -1.23 34.89
N TRP A 239 -8.74 -0.11 34.20
CA TRP A 239 -9.32 0.25 32.91
C TRP A 239 -8.52 -0.29 31.73
N ALA A 240 -7.37 -0.94 31.94
CA ALA A 240 -6.53 -1.46 30.87
C ALA A 240 -7.33 -2.32 29.86
N PRO A 241 -8.17 -3.31 30.25
CA PRO A 241 -8.93 -4.09 29.28
C PRO A 241 -9.84 -3.23 28.38
N LEU A 242 -10.43 -2.17 28.94
CA LEU A 242 -11.28 -1.23 28.20
C LEU A 242 -10.46 -0.42 27.19
N TRP A 243 -9.26 0.02 27.57
CA TRP A 243 -8.35 0.72 26.65
C TRP A 243 -7.95 -0.13 25.46
N TYR A 244 -7.51 -1.37 25.69
CA TYR A 244 -7.15 -2.29 24.60
C TYR A 244 -8.36 -2.62 23.72
N PHE A 245 -9.55 -2.79 24.31
CA PHE A 245 -10.79 -2.97 23.55
C PHE A 245 -11.13 -1.75 22.70
N LEU A 246 -11.03 -0.54 23.25
CA LEU A 246 -11.30 0.70 22.52
C LEU A 246 -10.32 0.90 21.36
N VAL A 247 -9.03 0.63 21.59
CA VAL A 247 -8.01 0.61 20.53
C VAL A 247 -8.34 -0.44 19.49
N ALA A 248 -8.80 -1.64 19.84
CA ALA A 248 -9.21 -2.62 18.83
C ALA A 248 -10.40 -2.10 17.98
N VAL A 249 -11.41 -1.51 18.63
CA VAL A 249 -12.60 -0.99 17.97
C VAL A 249 -12.28 0.19 17.05
N ILE A 250 -11.37 1.10 17.41
CA ILE A 250 -11.06 2.30 16.62
C ILE A 250 -10.44 1.97 15.24
N HIS A 251 -9.86 0.78 15.07
CA HIS A 251 -9.35 0.35 13.76
C HIS A 251 -10.47 0.27 12.72
N ILE A 252 -11.69 -0.11 13.12
CA ILE A 252 -12.84 -0.26 12.24
C ILE A 252 -13.25 1.07 11.60
N PRO A 253 -13.56 2.15 12.35
CA PRO A 253 -13.88 3.44 11.76
C PRO A 253 -12.71 4.06 11.01
N CYS A 254 -11.46 3.95 11.49
CA CYS A 254 -10.29 4.49 10.78
C CYS A 254 -10.11 3.84 9.40
N TYR A 255 -10.15 2.50 9.35
CA TYR A 255 -10.08 1.77 8.08
C TYR A 255 -11.30 2.05 7.19
N GLY A 256 -12.49 2.18 7.81
CA GLY A 256 -13.72 2.52 7.12
C GLY A 256 -13.72 3.91 6.47
N ILE A 257 -13.19 4.93 7.14
CA ILE A 257 -13.02 6.28 6.58
C ILE A 257 -12.17 6.22 5.31
N TYR A 258 -11.06 5.49 5.34
CA TYR A 258 -10.23 5.35 4.16
C TYR A 258 -10.92 4.56 3.03
N ALA A 259 -11.63 3.49 3.38
CA ALA A 259 -12.44 2.75 2.42
C ALA A 259 -13.51 3.63 1.75
N LEU A 260 -14.09 4.58 2.49
CA LEU A 260 -15.02 5.58 1.95
C LEU A 260 -14.33 6.55 0.98
N ILE A 261 -13.10 7.01 1.27
CA ILE A 261 -12.30 7.83 0.34
C ILE A 261 -12.07 7.08 -0.96
N PHE A 262 -11.66 5.81 -0.88
CA PHE A 262 -11.46 4.95 -2.04
C PHE A 262 -12.75 4.76 -2.85
N LYS A 263 -13.87 4.49 -2.19
CA LYS A 263 -15.18 4.33 -2.84
C LYS A 263 -15.67 5.64 -3.48
N ALA A 264 -15.42 6.77 -2.84
CA ALA A 264 -15.75 8.10 -3.36
C ALA A 264 -14.99 8.36 -4.66
N LYS A 265 -13.67 8.13 -4.68
CA LYS A 265 -12.85 8.21 -5.90
C LYS A 265 -13.44 7.36 -7.02
N ASN A 266 -13.71 6.08 -6.78
CA ASN A 266 -14.22 5.17 -7.82
C ASN A 266 -15.65 5.50 -8.31
N THR A 267 -16.39 6.31 -7.55
CA THR A 267 -17.73 6.78 -7.94
C THR A 267 -17.66 8.12 -8.68
N ILE A 268 -16.79 9.03 -8.25
CA ILE A 268 -16.70 10.40 -8.73
C ILE A 268 -15.84 10.51 -10.00
N PHE A 269 -14.69 9.84 -10.06
CA PHE A 269 -13.73 9.98 -11.16
C PHE A 269 -14.27 9.50 -12.51
N PRO A 270 -15.02 8.38 -12.61
CA PRO A 270 -15.65 8.00 -13.87
C PRO A 270 -16.70 9.00 -14.36
N ARG A 271 -17.31 9.78 -13.46
CA ARG A 271 -18.31 10.81 -13.80
C ARG A 271 -17.65 12.11 -14.27
N LEU A 272 -16.55 12.51 -13.64
CA LEU A 272 -15.81 13.74 -13.99
C LEU A 272 -14.92 13.55 -15.22
N PHE A 273 -14.35 12.35 -15.42
CA PHE A 273 -13.40 12.06 -16.50
C PHE A 273 -13.79 10.80 -17.29
N PRO A 274 -14.94 10.80 -17.98
CA PRO A 274 -15.50 9.62 -18.64
C PRO A 274 -14.61 9.02 -19.75
N ARG A 275 -13.67 9.79 -20.31
CA ARG A 275 -12.72 9.30 -21.32
C ARG A 275 -11.39 8.79 -20.74
N ALA A 276 -11.12 9.05 -19.46
CA ALA A 276 -9.82 8.78 -18.84
C ALA A 276 -9.84 7.70 -17.75
N PHE A 277 -11.00 7.23 -17.26
CA PHE A 277 -11.07 6.28 -16.14
C PHE A 277 -11.84 5.00 -16.49
N VAL A 278 -11.23 3.84 -16.24
CA VAL A 278 -11.90 2.53 -16.25
C VAL A 278 -12.17 2.15 -14.80
N ARG A 279 -13.41 1.75 -14.48
CA ARG A 279 -13.83 1.37 -13.12
C ARG A 279 -12.97 0.22 -12.62
N SER A 280 -12.30 0.37 -11.48
CA SER A 280 -11.75 -0.77 -10.73
C SER A 280 -12.90 -1.39 -9.91
N PHE A 281 -13.08 -2.70 -10.06
CA PHE A 281 -14.02 -3.49 -9.26
C PHE A 281 -13.24 -4.22 -8.17
#